data_AF-A0AAD7CHQ8-F1
#
_entry.id   AF-A0AAD7CHQ8-F1
#
_cell.length_a   1.000
_cell.length_b   1.000
_cell.length_c   1.000
_cell.angle_alpha   90.00
_cell.angle_beta   90.00
_cell.angle_gamma   90.00
#
_symmetry.space_group_name_H-M   'P 1'
#
loop_
_entity.id
_entity.type
_entity.pdbx_description
1 polymer ?
#
loop_
_entity_poly.entity_id
_entity_poly.type
_entity_poly.pdbx_seq_one_letter_code
_entity_poly.pdbx_strand_id
1 'polypeptide(L)'
;VSDWWKHKLQYPWILSAIIKSRSHILPGDWDITDSTTNLNEGQHHWTNQQTGVKLTLLESIERYGARIVDFKTARELKDSEETGVLDNNSKNLLHSMGRNVQRKSSSVTKARSLRTQDDTTAQLQLEYDAAKAAKK
;
A
#
# COMPACT_ATOMS: atom_id res chain seq x y z
N VAL A 1 -12.63 21.15 21.17
CA VAL A 1 -11.80 20.20 21.95
C VAL A 1 -12.65 19.22 22.75
N SER A 2 -13.65 19.67 23.53
CA SER A 2 -14.57 18.79 24.28
C SER A 2 -15.21 17.70 23.41
N ASP A 3 -15.82 18.07 22.30
CA ASP A 3 -16.61 17.12 21.50
C ASP A 3 -15.73 16.14 20.74
N TRP A 4 -14.55 16.59 20.33
CA TRP A 4 -13.49 15.72 19.82
C TRP A 4 -13.12 14.64 20.84
N TRP A 5 -12.88 15.03 22.09
CA TRP A 5 -12.52 14.08 23.15
C TRP A 5 -13.65 13.10 23.48
N LYS A 6 -14.90 13.59 23.56
CA LYS A 6 -16.09 12.75 23.78
C LYS A 6 -16.25 11.69 22.68
N HIS A 7 -16.07 12.08 21.42
CA HIS A 7 -16.11 11.15 20.30
C HIS A 7 -15.04 10.05 20.40
N LYS A 8 -13.79 10.40 20.76
CA LYS A 8 -12.73 9.40 20.92
C LYS A 8 -12.94 8.46 22.11
N LEU A 9 -13.63 8.92 23.15
CA LEU A 9 -14.04 8.06 24.27
C LEU A 9 -15.19 7.13 23.88
N GLN A 10 -16.12 7.58 23.04
CA GLN A 10 -17.23 6.77 22.55
C GLN A 10 -16.77 5.62 21.63
N TYR A 11 -15.64 5.81 20.94
CA TYR A 11 -15.08 4.83 20.01
C TYR A 11 -13.64 4.47 20.42
N PRO A 12 -13.46 3.55 21.40
CA PRO A 12 -12.16 3.25 22.01
C PRO A 12 -11.09 2.77 21.03
N TRP A 13 -11.51 2.12 19.94
CA TRP A 13 -10.62 1.64 18.88
C TRP A 13 -9.82 2.78 18.22
N ILE A 14 -10.37 4.00 18.20
CA ILE A 14 -9.67 5.16 17.63
C ILE A 14 -8.44 5.52 18.47
N LEU A 15 -8.55 5.41 19.80
CA LEU A 15 -7.44 5.72 20.70
C LEU A 15 -6.29 4.73 20.51
N SER A 16 -6.58 3.45 20.29
CA SER A 16 -5.58 2.44 19.95
C SER A 16 -4.93 2.67 18.59
N ALA A 17 -5.61 3.37 17.68
CA ALA A 17 -5.08 3.70 16.34
C ALA A 17 -4.20 4.97 16.31
N ILE A 18 -4.30 5.85 17.32
CA ILE A 18 -3.55 7.13 17.35
C ILE A 18 -2.56 7.23 18.52
N ILE A 19 -2.73 6.42 19.58
CA ILE A 19 -1.88 6.42 20.78
C ILE A 19 -1.14 5.09 20.88
N LYS A 20 0.19 5.13 20.70
CA LYS A 20 1.06 3.94 20.77
C LYS A 20 0.86 3.11 22.03
N SER A 21 0.72 3.76 23.19
CA SER A 21 0.52 3.07 24.49
C SER A 21 -0.82 2.36 24.63
N ARG A 22 -1.77 2.65 23.73
CA ARG A 22 -3.10 2.02 23.68
C ARG A 22 -3.22 1.02 22.55
N SER A 23 -2.19 0.89 21.71
CA SER A 23 -2.13 -0.04 20.61
C SER A 23 -1.66 -1.41 21.08
N HIS A 24 -2.15 -2.47 20.43
CA HIS A 24 -1.65 -3.84 20.60
C HIS A 24 -0.50 -4.17 19.64
N ILE A 25 -0.11 -3.23 18.77
CA ILE A 25 1.03 -3.37 17.87
C ILE A 25 2.32 -3.33 18.69
N LEU A 26 3.28 -4.19 18.33
CA LEU A 26 4.59 -4.19 18.97
C LEU A 26 5.29 -2.84 18.79
N PRO A 27 6.01 -2.32 19.80
CA PRO A 27 6.60 -0.99 19.74
C PRO A 27 7.48 -0.75 18.50
N GLY A 28 8.24 -1.76 18.09
CA GLY A 28 9.10 -1.69 16.89
C GLY A 28 8.29 -1.64 15.59
N ASP A 29 7.23 -2.44 15.47
CA ASP A 29 6.35 -2.42 14.29
C ASP A 29 5.62 -1.09 14.16
N TRP A 30 5.21 -0.50 15.29
CA TRP A 30 4.58 0.82 15.32
C TRP A 30 5.53 1.93 14.83
N ASP A 31 6.81 1.86 15.17
CA ASP A 31 7.81 2.86 14.75
C ASP A 31 8.19 2.73 13.27
N ILE A 32 8.01 1.55 12.68
CA ILE A 32 8.23 1.29 11.25
C ILE A 32 6.97 1.62 10.43
N THR A 33 5.81 1.71 11.07
CA THR A 33 4.56 2.09 10.41
C THR A 33 4.64 3.56 10.01
N ASP A 34 4.60 3.83 8.71
CA ASP A 34 4.76 5.19 8.19
C ASP A 34 3.67 6.12 8.76
N SER A 35 4.07 7.33 9.19
CA SER A 35 3.18 8.33 9.79
C SER A 35 2.03 8.76 8.86
N THR A 36 2.18 8.52 7.56
CA THR A 36 1.14 8.72 6.53
C THR A 36 0.08 7.61 6.51
N THR A 37 0.35 6.49 7.18
CA THR A 37 -0.53 5.33 7.33
C THR A 37 -1.27 5.40 8.67
N ASN A 38 -1.73 6.59 9.05
CA ASN A 38 -2.74 6.70 10.08
C ASN A 38 -4.00 5.98 9.57
N LEU A 39 -4.32 4.82 10.16
CA LEU A 39 -5.51 4.03 9.83
C LEU A 39 -6.79 4.88 9.83
N ASN A 40 -6.85 5.89 10.69
CA ASN A 40 -7.98 6.78 10.84
C ASN A 40 -7.99 7.92 9.78
N GLU A 41 -6.84 8.36 9.28
CA GLU A 41 -6.77 9.31 8.15
C GLU A 41 -7.10 8.63 6.83
N GLY A 42 -6.74 7.36 6.64
CA GLY A 42 -7.13 6.59 5.46
C GLY A 42 -8.66 6.46 5.34
N GLN A 43 -9.35 6.23 6.46
CA GLN A 43 -10.82 6.23 6.51
C GLN A 43 -11.40 7.60 6.15
N HIS A 44 -10.90 8.67 6.78
CA HIS A 44 -11.40 10.01 6.47
C HIS A 44 -11.07 10.44 5.04
N HIS A 45 -9.92 10.09 4.50
CA HIS A 45 -9.54 10.44 3.13
C HIS A 45 -10.41 9.73 2.10
N TRP A 46 -10.62 8.42 2.25
CA TRP A 46 -11.49 7.67 1.35
C TRP A 46 -12.94 8.17 1.42
N THR A 47 -13.48 8.35 2.63
CA THR A 47 -14.82 8.92 2.81
C THR A 47 -14.92 10.31 2.21
N ASN A 48 -13.97 11.22 2.49
CA ASN A 48 -13.96 12.57 1.92
C ASN A 48 -13.83 12.57 0.39
N GLN A 49 -13.12 11.59 -0.19
CA GLN A 49 -12.98 11.45 -1.63
C GLN A 49 -14.28 11.00 -2.30
N GLN A 50 -15.03 10.10 -1.63
CA GLN A 50 -16.29 9.58 -2.16
C GLN A 50 -17.46 10.53 -1.89
N THR A 51 -17.51 11.13 -0.69
CA THR A 51 -18.68 11.86 -0.19
C THR A 51 -18.50 13.37 -0.09
N GLY A 52 -17.31 13.92 -0.38
CA GLY A 52 -17.04 15.35 -0.30
C GLY A 52 -16.93 15.87 1.14
N VAL A 53 -16.53 17.14 1.31
CA VAL A 53 -16.32 17.78 2.61
C VAL A 53 -17.19 19.04 2.73
N LYS A 54 -17.78 19.29 3.92
CA LYS A 54 -18.64 20.45 4.23
C LYS A 54 -19.97 20.50 3.45
N LEU A 55 -20.64 19.35 3.30
CA LEU A 55 -21.95 19.28 2.67
C LEU A 55 -23.07 19.36 3.69
N THR A 56 -24.25 19.80 3.25
CA THR A 56 -25.47 19.67 4.05
C THR A 56 -25.87 18.20 4.14
N LEU A 57 -26.57 17.79 5.22
CA LEU A 57 -26.93 16.40 5.47
C LEU A 57 -27.66 15.75 4.28
N LEU A 58 -28.63 16.47 3.70
CA LEU A 58 -29.38 15.99 2.54
C LEU A 58 -28.47 15.81 1.32
N GLU A 59 -27.55 16.75 1.08
CA GLU A 59 -26.61 16.66 -0.03
C GLU A 59 -25.59 15.53 0.14
N SER A 60 -25.14 15.27 1.37
CA SER A 60 -24.26 14.13 1.64
C SER A 60 -24.94 12.78 1.41
N ILE A 61 -26.24 12.67 1.68
CA ILE A 61 -27.01 11.43 1.49
C ILE A 61 -27.39 11.23 0.01
N GLU A 62 -27.95 12.25 -0.64
CA GLU A 62 -28.56 12.12 -1.97
C GLU A 62 -27.63 12.54 -3.13
N ARG A 63 -26.79 13.57 -2.97
CA ARG A 63 -26.00 14.14 -4.09
C ARG A 63 -24.58 13.59 -4.19
N TYR A 64 -23.90 13.41 -3.07
CA TYR A 64 -22.48 13.08 -3.06
C TYR A 64 -22.21 11.61 -2.71
N GLY A 65 -23.13 10.71 -3.06
CA GLY A 65 -22.76 9.32 -3.26
C GLY A 65 -22.64 8.44 -2.02
N ALA A 66 -23.01 8.87 -0.81
CA ALA A 66 -23.09 7.97 0.35
C ALA A 66 -24.02 6.78 0.04
N ARG A 67 -25.22 7.06 -0.49
CA ARG A 67 -26.17 6.04 -0.94
C ARG A 67 -25.63 5.16 -2.07
N ILE A 68 -24.87 5.73 -3.00
CA ILE A 68 -24.28 5.00 -4.14
C ILE A 68 -23.17 4.05 -3.64
N VAL A 69 -22.34 4.54 -2.74
CA VAL A 69 -21.28 3.78 -2.08
C VAL A 69 -21.87 2.64 -1.26
N ASP A 70 -22.90 2.91 -0.46
CA ASP A 70 -23.59 1.89 0.33
C ASP A 70 -24.17 0.78 -0.56
N PHE A 71 -24.85 1.13 -1.66
CA PHE A 71 -25.36 0.14 -2.60
C PHE A 71 -24.26 -0.66 -3.29
N LYS A 72 -23.12 -0.02 -3.59
CA LYS A 72 -21.98 -0.70 -4.20
C LYS A 72 -21.35 -1.70 -3.23
N THR A 73 -21.10 -1.28 -1.99
CA THR A 73 -20.57 -2.15 -0.94
C THR A 73 -21.54 -3.27 -0.59
N ALA A 74 -22.84 -3.01 -0.53
CA ALA A 74 -23.85 -4.04 -0.30
C ALA A 74 -23.86 -5.08 -1.43
N ARG A 75 -23.70 -4.65 -2.69
CA ARG A 75 -23.55 -5.57 -3.83
C ARG A 75 -22.27 -6.40 -3.71
N GLU A 76 -21.13 -5.77 -3.44
CA GLU A 76 -19.85 -6.47 -3.27
C GLU A 76 -19.90 -7.52 -2.15
N LEU A 77 -20.58 -7.21 -1.04
CA LEU A 77 -20.79 -8.16 0.06
C LEU A 77 -21.68 -9.33 -0.37
N LYS A 78 -22.79 -9.07 -1.06
CA LYS A 78 -23.69 -10.12 -1.58
C LYS A 78 -22.96 -11.03 -2.57
N ASP A 79 -22.23 -10.44 -3.51
CA ASP A 79 -21.46 -11.19 -4.50
C ASP A 79 -20.35 -12.01 -3.82
N SER A 80 -19.72 -11.48 -2.77
CA SER A 80 -18.74 -12.20 -1.96
C SER A 80 -19.35 -13.35 -1.17
N GLU A 81 -20.57 -13.21 -0.66
CA GLU A 81 -21.29 -14.29 0.03
C GLU A 81 -21.67 -15.41 -0.93
N GLU A 82 -22.12 -15.07 -2.14
CA GLU A 82 -22.51 -16.04 -3.17
C GLU A 82 -21.30 -16.77 -3.78
N THR A 83 -20.20 -16.07 -4.02
CA THR A 83 -19.00 -16.64 -4.68
C THR A 83 -17.97 -17.18 -3.69
N GLY A 84 -18.05 -16.80 -2.42
CA GLY A 84 -17.03 -17.06 -1.41
C GLY A 84 -15.73 -16.27 -1.63
N VAL A 85 -15.70 -15.34 -2.58
CA VAL A 85 -14.51 -14.55 -2.94
C VAL A 85 -14.83 -13.07 -2.79
N LEU A 86 -14.18 -12.41 -1.83
CA LEU A 86 -14.27 -10.95 -1.72
C LEU A 86 -13.46 -10.31 -2.85
N ASP A 87 -14.13 -9.54 -3.70
CA ASP A 87 -13.44 -8.80 -4.76
C ASP A 87 -12.48 -7.81 -4.11
N ASN A 88 -11.19 -7.99 -4.38
CA ASN A 88 -10.16 -7.17 -3.80
C ASN A 88 -9.84 -6.04 -4.78
N ASN A 89 -10.26 -4.82 -4.45
CA ASN A 89 -10.00 -3.62 -5.24
C ASN A 89 -8.48 -3.39 -5.52
N SER A 90 -7.59 -3.96 -4.71
CA SER A 90 -6.13 -3.93 -4.93
C SER A 90 -5.60 -4.97 -5.94
N LYS A 91 -6.45 -5.89 -6.40
CA LYS A 91 -6.15 -6.90 -7.44
C LYS A 91 -6.80 -6.55 -8.79
N ASN A 92 -6.83 -5.26 -9.11
CA ASN A 92 -7.23 -4.81 -10.43
C ASN A 92 -6.36 -5.49 -11.52
N LEU A 93 -6.98 -5.98 -12.59
CA LEU A 93 -6.29 -6.69 -13.68
C LEU A 93 -5.11 -5.87 -14.22
N LEU A 94 -5.29 -4.55 -14.32
CA LEU A 94 -4.24 -3.62 -14.74
C LEU A 94 -3.04 -3.60 -13.77
N HIS A 95 -3.29 -3.64 -12.46
CA HIS A 95 -2.21 -3.74 -11.46
C HIS A 95 -1.49 -5.08 -11.55
N SER A 96 -2.23 -6.18 -11.74
CA SER A 96 -1.65 -7.51 -11.92
C SER A 96 -0.76 -7.58 -13.18
N MET A 97 -1.26 -7.04 -14.30
CA MET A 97 -0.52 -6.93 -15.55
C MET A 97 0.72 -6.04 -15.41
N GLY A 98 0.59 -4.87 -14.78
CA GLY A 98 1.72 -3.96 -14.51
C GLY A 98 2.81 -4.63 -13.67
N ARG A 99 2.44 -5.36 -12.60
CA ARG A 99 3.40 -6.12 -11.78
C ARG A 99 4.06 -7.25 -12.55
N ASN A 100 3.37 -7.90 -13.48
CA ASN A 100 3.96 -8.94 -14.32
C ASN A 100 4.96 -8.36 -15.32
N VAL A 101 4.63 -7.24 -15.96
CA VAL A 101 5.54 -6.50 -16.85
C VAL A 101 6.78 -6.04 -16.08
N GLN A 102 6.59 -5.48 -14.88
CA GLN A 102 7.70 -5.03 -14.04
C GLN A 102 8.61 -6.19 -13.64
N ARG A 103 8.05 -7.35 -13.24
CA ARG A 103 8.85 -8.56 -12.95
C ARG A 103 9.68 -9.01 -14.14
N LYS A 104 9.10 -9.03 -15.35
CA LYS A 104 9.83 -9.38 -16.59
C LYS A 104 10.94 -8.38 -16.88
N SER A 105 10.66 -7.08 -16.77
CA SER A 105 11.65 -6.02 -16.96
C SER A 105 12.82 -6.13 -15.96
N SER A 106 12.53 -6.31 -14.68
CA SER A 106 13.56 -6.49 -13.64
C SER A 106 14.42 -7.73 -13.88
N SER A 107 13.85 -8.84 -14.35
CA SER A 107 14.60 -10.04 -14.72
C SER A 107 15.57 -9.76 -15.88
N VAL A 108 15.13 -9.03 -16.90
CA VAL A 108 15.98 -8.65 -18.04
C VAL A 108 17.10 -7.72 -17.61
N THR A 109 16.80 -6.70 -16.81
CA THR A 109 17.81 -5.77 -16.28
C THR A 109 18.84 -6.50 -15.43
N LYS A 110 18.41 -7.42 -14.57
CA LYS A 110 19.31 -8.23 -13.74
C LYS A 110 20.21 -9.12 -14.59
N ALA A 111 19.66 -9.78 -15.62
CA ALA A 111 20.45 -10.59 -16.54
C ALA A 111 21.48 -9.76 -17.32
N ARG A 112 21.14 -8.53 -17.73
CA ARG A 112 22.10 -7.60 -18.36
C ARG A 112 23.20 -7.19 -17.39
N SER A 113 22.84 -6.81 -16.16
CA SER A 113 23.81 -6.45 -15.13
C SER A 113 24.78 -7.57 -14.82
N LEU A 114 24.30 -8.82 -14.76
CA LEU A 114 25.14 -10.00 -14.53
C LEU A 114 26.13 -10.19 -15.67
N ARG A 115 25.69 -10.08 -16.93
CA ARG A 115 26.60 -10.18 -18.09
C ARG A 115 27.69 -9.12 -18.05
N THR A 116 27.34 -7.88 -17.73
CA THR A 116 28.33 -6.80 -17.60
C THR A 116 29.32 -7.09 -16.47
N GLN A 117 28.87 -7.64 -15.34
CA GLN A 117 29.75 -8.05 -14.25
C GLN A 117 30.68 -9.18 -14.69
N ASP A 118 30.16 -10.23 -15.35
CA ASP A 118 30.95 -11.34 -15.86
C ASP A 118 32.04 -10.86 -16.84
N ASP A 119 31.69 -9.96 -17.77
CA ASP A 119 32.63 -9.36 -18.72
C ASP A 119 33.74 -8.57 -18.00
N THR A 120 33.39 -7.77 -16.99
CA THR A 120 34.38 -7.02 -16.19
C THR A 120 35.30 -7.94 -15.39
N THR A 121 34.76 -9.02 -14.81
CA THR A 121 35.59 -9.99 -14.09
C THR A 121 36.54 -10.73 -15.00
N ALA A 122 36.12 -11.07 -16.23
CA ALA A 122 36.99 -11.70 -17.22
C ALA A 122 38.14 -10.77 -17.64
N GLN A 123 37.87 -9.48 -17.84
CA GLN A 123 38.90 -8.49 -18.15
C GLN A 123 39.91 -8.32 -17.02
N LEU A 124 39.43 -8.17 -15.77
CA LEU A 124 40.31 -8.06 -14.60
C LEU A 124 41.18 -9.31 -14.39
N GLN A 125 40.64 -10.50 -14.69
CA GLN A 125 41.39 -11.74 -14.62
C GLN A 125 42.53 -11.77 -15.65
N LEU A 126 42.26 -11.35 -16.89
CA LEU A 126 43.28 -11.23 -17.93
C LEU A 126 44.39 -10.23 -17.57
N GLU A 127 44.02 -9.07 -17.01
CA GLU A 127 44.99 -8.08 -16.54
C GLU A 127 45.85 -8.61 -15.40
N TYR A 128 45.24 -9.31 -14.43
CA TYR A 128 45.95 -9.92 -13.32
C TYR A 128 46.95 -10.99 -13.80
N ASP A 129 46.53 -11.86 -14.72
CA ASP A 129 47.39 -12.92 -15.25
C ASP A 129 48.55 -12.34 -16.08
N ALA A 130 48.31 -11.27 -16.86
CA ALA A 130 49.35 -10.54 -17.57
C ALA A 130 50.35 -9.85 -16.62
N ALA A 131 49.87 -9.19 -15.57
CA ALA A 131 50.72 -8.56 -14.56
C ALA A 131 51.55 -9.57 -13.77
N LYS A 132 50.98 -10.75 -13.48
CA LYS A 132 51.68 -11.85 -12.82
C LYS A 132 52.77 -12.44 -13.71
N ALA A 133 52.52 -12.57 -15.02
CA ALA A 133 53.51 -13.03 -15.99
C ALA A 133 54.66 -12.03 -16.17
N ALA A 134 54.39 -10.72 -16.16
CA ALA A 134 55.40 -9.67 -16.29
C ALA A 134 56.32 -9.53 -15.06
N LYS A 135 55.92 -10.06 -13.90
CA LYS A 135 56.69 -10.06 -12.65
C LYS A 135 57.65 -11.25 -12.50
N LYS A 136 57.64 -12.18 -13.46
CA LYS A 136 58.40 -13.43 -13.44
C LYS A 136 59.54 -13.36 -14.46
#